data_AF-A0A522VLX8-F1
#
_entry.id   AF-A0A522VLX8-F1
#
_cell.length_a   1.000
_cell.length_b   1.000
_cell.length_c   1.000
_cell.angle_alpha   90.00
_cell.angle_beta   90.00
_cell.angle_gamma   90.00
#
_symmetry.space_group_name_H-M   'P 1'
#
loop_
_entity.id
_entity.type
_entity.pdbx_description
1 polymer ?
#
loop_
_entity_poly.entity_id
_entity_poly.type
_entity_poly.pdbx_seq_one_letter_code
_entity_poly.pdbx_strand_id
1 'polypeptide(L)'
;MMKNLLLGFVALVLVACGQHEGDKTAGPQFAAQAPVASREYVFAIHPLHNPVRLFEIYQPVIDHLNRNIPGSTFKLEASRNYEEFDKKLYTRQFDFALPNP
;
A
#
# COMPACT_ATOMS: atom_id res chain seq x y z
N MET A 1 -16.17 -39.31 -47.04
CA MET A 1 -14.78 -39.33 -46.55
C MET A 1 -14.44 -38.12 -45.68
N MET A 2 -14.70 -36.88 -46.12
CA MET A 2 -14.49 -35.65 -45.31
C MET A 2 -15.24 -35.60 -43.96
N LYS A 3 -16.46 -36.15 -43.86
CA LYS A 3 -17.24 -36.12 -42.62
C LYS A 3 -16.63 -36.99 -41.50
N ASN A 4 -16.02 -38.12 -41.87
CA ASN A 4 -15.33 -39.00 -40.93
C ASN A 4 -13.98 -38.40 -40.50
N LEU A 5 -13.33 -37.64 -41.39
CA LEU A 5 -12.12 -36.87 -41.08
C LEU A 5 -12.42 -35.72 -40.11
N LEU A 6 -13.56 -35.03 -40.30
CA LEU A 6 -14.01 -33.95 -39.42
C LEU A 6 -14.35 -34.49 -38.02
N LEU A 7 -15.04 -35.64 -37.92
CA LEU A 7 -15.30 -36.28 -36.63
C LEU A 7 -14.01 -36.71 -35.92
N GLY A 8 -13.03 -37.22 -36.66
CA GLY A 8 -11.73 -37.57 -36.11
C GLY A 8 -10.97 -36.36 -35.56
N PHE A 9 -11.02 -35.23 -36.27
CA PHE A 9 -10.39 -33.99 -35.83
C PHE A 9 -11.05 -33.43 -34.55
N VAL A 10 -12.38 -33.45 -34.46
CA VAL A 10 -13.12 -33.04 -33.25
C VAL A 10 -12.76 -33.90 -32.04
N ALA A 11 -12.63 -35.22 -32.23
CA ALA A 11 -12.20 -36.12 -31.16
C ALA A 11 -10.76 -35.84 -30.69
N LEU A 12 -9.86 -35.45 -31.60
CA LEU A 12 -8.48 -35.10 -31.29
C LEU A 12 -8.39 -33.82 -30.44
N VAL A 13 -9.22 -32.82 -30.73
CA VAL A 13 -9.26 -31.55 -29.99
C VAL A 13 -9.79 -31.75 -28.56
N LEU A 14 -10.71 -32.72 -28.36
CA LEU A 14 -11.28 -33.00 -27.04
C LEU A 14 -10.30 -33.70 -26.07
N VAL A 15 -9.29 -34.40 -26.57
CA VAL A 15 -8.30 -35.12 -25.74
C VAL A 15 -7.10 -34.22 -25.35
N ALA A 16 -6.95 -33.05 -25.99
CA ALA A 16 -5.79 -32.17 -25.78
C ALA A 16 -5.78 -31.38 -24.45
N CYS A 17 -6.86 -31.40 -23.66
CA CYS A 17 -6.95 -30.68 -22.39
C CYS A 17 -6.54 -31.52 -21.15
N GLY A 18 -6.05 -32.75 -21.32
CA GLY A 18 -6.05 -33.73 -20.22
C GLY A 18 -4.74 -34.00 -19.47
N GLN A 19 -3.58 -33.51 -19.92
CA GLN A 19 -2.30 -33.92 -19.30
C GLN A 19 -1.55 -32.73 -18.72
N HIS A 20 -1.82 -32.48 -17.44
CA HIS A 20 -0.95 -31.69 -16.58
C HIS A 20 -0.47 -32.57 -15.42
N GLU A 21 0.31 -33.60 -15.74
CA GLU A 21 1.16 -34.29 -14.78
C GLU A 21 2.48 -33.51 -14.69
N GLY A 22 2.46 -32.47 -13.87
CA GLY A 22 3.53 -31.48 -13.83
C GLY A 22 3.48 -30.65 -12.56
N ASP A 23 3.82 -31.32 -11.46
CA ASP A 23 4.25 -30.75 -10.19
C ASP A 23 3.17 -30.32 -9.19
N LYS A 24 3.34 -30.84 -7.98
CA LYS A 24 2.49 -30.54 -6.83
C LYS A 24 2.75 -29.07 -6.47
N THR A 25 1.69 -28.28 -6.35
CA THR A 25 1.67 -26.98 -5.67
C THR A 25 2.28 -25.76 -6.40
N ALA A 26 1.94 -25.53 -7.67
CA ALA A 26 2.06 -24.18 -8.25
C ALA A 26 0.84 -23.30 -7.84
N GLY A 27 0.69 -23.05 -6.54
CA GLY A 27 -0.26 -22.08 -5.98
C GLY A 27 0.47 -20.84 -5.46
N PRO A 28 -0.23 -19.73 -5.14
CA PRO A 28 0.40 -18.60 -4.47
C PRO A 28 1.08 -19.09 -3.18
N GLN A 29 2.39 -18.85 -3.08
CA GLN A 29 3.15 -19.19 -1.88
C GLN A 29 3.11 -18.02 -0.90
N PHE A 30 2.82 -18.32 0.36
CA PHE A 30 2.92 -17.34 1.43
C PHE A 30 4.40 -17.17 1.79
N ALA A 31 4.86 -15.92 1.86
CA ALA A 31 6.17 -15.63 2.43
C ALA A 31 6.12 -15.85 3.95
N ALA A 32 7.19 -16.41 4.53
CA ALA A 32 7.32 -16.59 5.98
C ALA A 32 7.32 -15.26 6.75
N GLN A 33 7.75 -14.18 6.09
CA GLN A 33 7.68 -12.81 6.59
C GLN A 33 7.08 -11.91 5.53
N ALA A 34 6.28 -10.94 5.97
CA ALA A 34 5.88 -9.83 5.13
C ALA A 34 7.15 -9.11 4.63
N PRO A 35 7.19 -8.65 3.36
CA PRO A 35 8.26 -7.77 2.91
C PRO A 35 8.37 -6.58 3.86
N VAL A 36 9.59 -6.30 4.35
CA VAL A 36 9.86 -5.08 5.12
C VAL A 36 9.86 -3.91 4.13
N ALA A 37 8.67 -3.51 3.69
CA ALA A 37 8.49 -2.26 2.98
C ALA A 37 8.60 -1.15 4.01
N SER A 38 9.72 -0.40 3.98
CA SER A 38 9.82 0.85 4.73
C SER A 38 8.69 1.77 4.28
N ARG A 39 7.73 2.04 5.18
CA ARG A 39 6.60 2.92 4.88
C ARG A 39 6.85 4.29 5.48
N GLU A 40 6.69 5.32 4.67
CA GLU A 40 6.60 6.70 5.15
C GLU A 40 5.15 7.00 5.57
N TYR A 41 4.98 7.67 6.71
CA TYR A 41 3.72 8.14 7.25
C TYR A 41 3.76 9.66 7.42
N VAL A 42 2.73 10.35 6.92
CA VAL A 42 2.59 11.79 7.05
C VAL A 42 1.73 12.12 8.27
N PHE A 43 2.32 12.83 9.23
CA PHE A 43 1.67 13.32 10.44
C PHE A 43 1.40 14.83 10.31
N ALA A 44 0.13 15.20 10.15
CA ALA A 44 -0.27 16.59 9.96
C ALA A 44 -0.91 17.17 11.22
N ILE A 45 -0.49 18.37 11.60
CA ILE A 45 -1.05 19.11 12.72
C ILE A 45 -1.86 20.29 12.18
N HIS A 46 -3.05 20.50 12.75
CA HIS A 46 -3.90 21.63 12.40
C HIS A 46 -3.15 22.97 12.54
N PRO A 47 -3.13 23.87 11.53
CA PRO A 47 -2.28 25.06 11.52
C PRO A 47 -2.83 26.20 12.39
N LEU A 48 -2.74 26.01 13.72
CA LEU A 48 -3.16 26.98 14.75
C LEU A 48 -2.14 28.10 15.00
N HIS A 49 -0.87 27.84 14.72
CA HIS A 49 0.26 28.70 15.07
C HIS A 49 1.25 28.85 13.90
N ASN A 50 2.28 29.68 14.12
CA ASN A 50 3.44 29.79 13.24
C ASN A 50 4.06 28.39 12.97
N PRO A 51 4.33 28.01 11.71
CA PRO A 51 4.96 26.73 11.36
C PRO A 51 6.24 26.43 12.15
N VAL A 52 7.08 27.42 12.44
CA VAL A 52 8.31 27.23 13.25
C VAL A 52 7.96 26.67 14.62
N ARG A 53 6.95 27.25 15.28
CA ARG A 53 6.52 26.82 16.60
C ARG A 53 5.93 25.40 16.59
N LEU A 54 5.25 25.03 15.51
CA LEU A 54 4.72 23.69 15.31
C LEU A 54 5.86 22.66 15.27
N PHE A 55 6.91 22.91 14.48
CA PHE A 55 8.07 22.04 14.44
C PHE A 55 8.79 21.97 15.79
N GLU A 56 8.99 23.10 16.49
CA GLU A 56 9.58 23.10 17.84
C GLU A 56 8.85 22.18 18.83
N ILE A 57 7.51 22.15 18.78
CA ILE A 57 6.68 21.39 19.73
C ILE A 57 6.59 19.91 19.32
N TYR A 58 6.32 19.64 18.03
CA TYR A 58 5.94 18.31 17.58
C TYR A 58 7.09 17.49 16.98
N GLN A 59 8.17 18.13 16.52
CA GLN A 59 9.32 17.38 16.00
C GLN A 59 9.92 16.40 17.02
N PRO A 60 10.05 16.72 18.33
CA PRO A 60 10.52 15.77 19.32
C PRO A 60 9.69 14.48 19.41
N VAL A 61 8.37 14.57 19.18
CA VAL A 61 7.46 13.41 19.14
C VAL A 61 7.73 12.58 17.90
N ILE A 62 7.85 13.21 16.74
CA ILE A 62 8.14 12.54 15.47
C ILE A 62 9.51 11.85 15.50
N ASP A 63 10.51 12.50 16.09
CA ASP A 63 11.84 11.91 16.28
C ASP A 63 11.78 10.72 17.23
N HIS A 64 10.93 10.77 18.27
CA HIS A 64 10.71 9.62 19.15
C HIS A 64 10.08 8.45 18.38
N LEU A 65 9.07 8.68 17.55
CA LEU A 65 8.46 7.62 16.73
C LEU A 65 9.48 6.99 15.77
N ASN A 66 10.24 7.82 15.06
CA ASN A 66 11.27 7.37 14.13
C ASN A 66 12.36 6.52 14.82
N ARG A 67 12.72 6.85 16.07
CA ARG A 67 13.70 6.06 16.83
C ARG A 67 13.17 4.72 17.32
N ASN A 68 11.87 4.61 17.59
CA ASN A 68 11.29 3.47 18.30
C ASN A 68 10.48 2.51 17.42
N ILE A 69 10.17 2.89 16.18
CA ILE A 69 9.36 2.07 15.26
C ILE A 69 10.21 1.75 14.01
N PRO A 70 11.02 0.68 14.06
CA PRO A 70 11.84 0.28 12.91
C PRO A 70 10.97 -0.15 11.72
N GLY A 71 11.48 0.07 10.51
CA GLY A 71 10.74 -0.23 9.28
C GLY A 71 9.63 0.79 8.95
N SER A 72 9.56 1.91 9.68
CA SER A 72 8.66 3.03 9.40
C SER A 72 9.42 4.35 9.47
N THR A 73 8.98 5.34 8.70
CA THR A 73 9.47 6.72 8.78
C THR A 73 8.27 7.64 8.92
N PHE A 74 8.35 8.57 9.86
CA PHE A 74 7.30 9.54 10.16
C PHE A 74 7.80 10.92 9.76
N LYS A 75 6.97 11.63 9.02
CA LYS A 75 7.22 13.00 8.56
C LYS A 75 6.21 13.95 9.18
N LEU A 76 6.69 15.03 9.78
CA LEU A 76 5.85 16.12 10.26
C LEU A 76 5.49 17.04 9.09
N GLU A 77 4.21 17.34 8.93
CA GLU A 77 3.73 18.31 7.96
C GLU A 77 2.96 19.46 8.63
N ALA A 78 3.37 20.69 8.31
CA ALA A 78 2.66 21.91 8.64
C ALA A 78 2.02 22.49 7.36
N SER A 79 0.69 22.51 7.32
CA SER A 79 -0.04 23.18 6.23
C SER A 79 0.02 24.71 6.40
N ARG A 80 -0.01 25.46 5.29
CA ARG A 80 0.12 26.93 5.32
C ARG A 80 -1.08 27.63 5.98
N ASN A 81 -2.27 27.04 5.92
CA ASN A 81 -3.51 27.58 6.44
C ASN A 81 -4.57 26.46 6.56
N TYR A 82 -5.73 26.81 7.13
CA TYR A 82 -6.86 25.91 7.36
C TYR A 82 -7.37 25.28 6.06
N GLU A 83 -7.52 26.08 5.01
CA GLU A 83 -8.06 25.63 3.73
C GLU A 83 -7.19 24.54 3.07
N GLU A 84 -5.86 24.71 3.07
CA GLU A 84 -4.96 23.67 2.56
C GLU A 84 -4.93 22.44 3.44
N PHE A 85 -5.01 22.61 4.76
CA PHE A 85 -5.08 21.49 5.69
C PHE A 85 -6.33 20.65 5.42
N ASP A 86 -7.50 21.28 5.37
CA ASP A 86 -8.78 20.61 5.13
C ASP A 86 -8.80 19.93 3.77
N LYS A 87 -8.31 20.61 2.72
CA LYS A 87 -8.19 20.02 1.39
C LYS A 87 -7.40 18.72 1.42
N LYS A 88 -6.24 18.71 2.09
CA LYS A 88 -5.37 17.53 2.22
C LYS A 88 -6.00 16.45 3.11
N LEU A 89 -6.68 16.84 4.18
CA LEU A 89 -7.40 15.93 5.07
C LEU A 89 -8.52 15.19 4.32
N TYR A 90 -9.41 15.91 3.64
CA TYR A 90 -10.53 15.32 2.90
C TYR A 90 -10.07 14.50 1.69
N THR A 91 -8.89 14.82 1.12
CA THR A 91 -8.27 14.05 0.04
C THR A 91 -7.38 12.90 0.52
N ARG A 92 -7.36 12.61 1.84
CA ARG A 92 -6.58 11.51 2.45
C ARG A 92 -5.08 11.56 2.15
N GLN A 93 -4.51 12.76 2.09
CA GLN A 93 -3.06 12.94 1.91
C GLN A 93 -2.26 12.74 3.20
N PHE A 94 -2.93 12.72 4.35
CA PHE A 94 -2.32 12.47 5.65
C PHE A 94 -2.59 11.04 6.11
N ASP A 95 -1.58 10.37 6.68
CA ASP A 95 -1.78 9.10 7.37
C ASP A 95 -2.31 9.32 8.80
N PHE A 96 -1.85 10.41 9.43
CA PHE A 96 -2.32 10.86 10.74
C PHE A 96 -2.63 12.35 10.68
N ALA A 97 -3.74 12.74 11.29
CA ALA A 97 -4.11 14.13 11.46
C ALA A 97 -4.44 14.37 12.94
N LEU A 98 -3.97 15.50 13.47
CA LEU A 98 -4.46 16.07 14.72
C LEU A 98 -5.32 17.30 14.37
N PRO A 99 -6.58 17.09 13.91
CA PRO A 99 -7.50 18.18 13.60
C PRO A 99 -8.05 18.74 14.91
N ASN A 100 -7.45 19.84 15.38
CA ASN A 100 -7.83 20.57 16.58
C ASN A 100 -7.53 19.82 17.90
N PRO A 101 -6.60 20.31 18.76
CA PRO A 101 -6.45 19.83 20.13
C PRO A 101 -7.60 20.27 21.05
#